data_AF-H8KRS3-F1
#
_entry.id   AF-H8KRS3-F1
#
_cell.length_a   1.000
_cell.length_b   1.000
_cell.length_c   1.000
_cell.angle_alpha   90.00
_cell.angle_beta   90.00
_cell.angle_gamma   90.00
#
_symmetry.space_group_name_H-M   'P 1'
#
loop_
_entity.id
_entity.type
_entity.pdbx_description
1 polymer ?
#
loop_
_entity_poly.entity_id
_entity_poly.type
_entity_poly.pdbx_seq_one_letter_code
_entity_poly.pdbx_strand_id
1 'polypeptide(L)'
;MKKHLIGLLCVMTLGLFACKDDPIQKEEEDLYKNVPSSKVSDQLADGSWFSGTLSAISYWDRDGHNLGNDYEAGREYLFYNQDGKGRIKFWQYLGMRTYSSCVTEIYTRMEGSVVFEGDKFTFYPVKGSFKTIKDKCSSGNGVSERKAEGDDLLPDVYRWEIRRVDGEDLFYTFSEDDVNHEDALFVYRFTQ
;
A
#
# COMPACT_ATOMS: atom_id res chain seq x y z
N MET A 1 50.48 7.00 -79.16
CA MET A 1 51.60 6.93 -78.18
C MET A 1 51.44 8.03 -77.15
N LYS A 2 51.05 7.67 -75.92
CA LYS A 2 51.48 8.25 -74.64
C LYS A 2 50.61 7.64 -73.53
N LYS A 3 51.28 6.96 -72.61
CA LYS A 3 50.74 6.22 -71.47
C LYS A 3 50.75 7.15 -70.25
N HIS A 4 49.64 7.26 -69.52
CA HIS A 4 49.54 7.77 -68.14
C HIS A 4 48.53 6.81 -67.47
N LEU A 5 48.91 5.86 -66.61
CA LEU A 5 49.53 5.91 -65.29
C LEU A 5 48.59 6.48 -64.20
N ILE A 6 48.27 5.60 -63.24
CA ILE A 6 47.80 5.79 -61.86
C ILE A 6 46.30 6.05 -61.65
N GLY A 7 45.61 5.04 -61.10
CA GLY A 7 44.30 5.18 -60.49
C GLY A 7 43.88 3.94 -59.70
N LEU A 8 43.28 4.20 -58.54
CA LEU A 8 42.55 3.32 -57.61
C LEU A 8 43.37 2.56 -56.54
N LEU A 9 43.43 3.04 -55.29
CA LEU A 9 42.38 3.07 -54.25
C LEU A 9 42.21 1.69 -53.57
N CYS A 10 43.09 1.37 -52.62
CA CYS A 10 42.89 0.28 -51.66
C CYS A 10 42.33 0.88 -50.37
N VAL A 11 41.00 0.78 -50.24
CA VAL A 11 40.23 1.06 -49.02
C VAL A 11 40.46 -0.11 -48.06
N MET A 12 41.32 0.07 -47.06
CA MET A 12 41.40 -0.81 -45.89
C MET A 12 40.40 -0.32 -44.84
N THR A 13 39.17 -0.83 -44.88
CA THR A 13 38.23 -0.76 -43.75
C THR A 13 38.58 -1.86 -42.75
N LEU A 14 39.37 -1.50 -41.75
CA LEU A 14 39.54 -2.29 -40.52
C LEU A 14 38.22 -2.24 -39.72
N GLY A 15 37.47 -3.34 -39.76
CA GLY A 15 36.31 -3.56 -38.92
C GLY A 15 36.72 -3.70 -37.46
N LEU A 16 36.45 -2.66 -36.67
CA LEU A 16 36.46 -2.73 -35.21
C LEU A 16 35.20 -3.50 -34.78
N PHE A 17 35.36 -4.79 -34.48
CA PHE A 17 34.37 -5.54 -33.69
C PHE A 17 34.46 -5.06 -32.23
N ALA A 18 33.82 -3.93 -31.95
CA ALA A 18 33.48 -3.55 -30.59
C ALA A 18 32.36 -4.49 -30.11
N CYS A 19 32.71 -5.46 -29.26
CA CYS A 19 31.74 -6.14 -28.42
C CYS A 19 31.06 -5.08 -27.56
N LYS A 20 29.82 -4.74 -27.90
CA LYS A 20 28.92 -4.07 -26.97
C LYS A 20 28.49 -5.14 -25.98
N ASP A 21 28.98 -5.04 -24.75
CA ASP A 21 28.30 -5.67 -23.63
C ASP A 21 26.90 -5.05 -23.56
N ASP A 22 25.89 -5.83 -23.90
CA ASP A 22 24.50 -5.45 -23.68
C ASP A 22 24.34 -5.17 -22.17
N PRO A 23 23.83 -4.00 -21.78
CA PRO A 23 23.49 -3.78 -20.38
C PRO A 23 22.43 -4.81 -20.04
N ILE A 24 22.77 -5.74 -19.15
CA ILE A 24 21.85 -6.68 -18.54
C ILE A 24 20.67 -5.85 -18.04
N GLN A 25 19.56 -5.86 -18.78
CA GLN A 25 18.30 -5.35 -18.32
C GLN A 25 17.95 -6.20 -17.11
N LYS A 26 18.07 -5.64 -15.91
CA LYS A 26 17.40 -6.21 -14.74
C LYS A 26 15.93 -6.24 -15.12
N GLU A 27 15.41 -7.42 -15.47
CA GLU A 27 13.97 -7.63 -15.57
C GLU A 27 13.38 -7.09 -14.27
N GLU A 28 12.53 -6.07 -14.39
CA GLU A 28 11.74 -5.58 -13.28
C GLU A 28 10.88 -6.77 -12.82
N GLU A 29 11.19 -7.30 -11.64
CA GLU A 29 10.53 -8.48 -11.12
C GLU A 29 9.03 -8.16 -10.96
N ASP A 30 8.19 -8.86 -11.74
CA ASP A 30 6.73 -8.74 -11.60
C ASP A 30 6.32 -9.26 -10.22
N LEU A 31 6.14 -8.33 -9.29
CA LEU A 31 5.79 -8.60 -7.90
C LEU A 31 4.47 -9.37 -7.73
N TYR A 32 3.63 -9.42 -8.76
CA TYR A 32 2.36 -10.13 -8.74
C TYR A 32 2.42 -11.51 -9.38
N LYS A 33 3.59 -11.89 -9.93
CA LYS A 33 3.78 -13.20 -10.54
C LYS A 33 3.61 -14.29 -9.49
N ASN A 34 2.72 -15.25 -9.77
CA ASN A 34 2.36 -16.37 -8.88
C ASN A 34 1.67 -15.97 -7.56
N VAL A 35 1.22 -14.72 -7.41
CA VAL A 35 0.45 -14.32 -6.22
C VAL A 35 -1.04 -14.63 -6.45
N PRO A 36 -1.72 -15.35 -5.52
CA PRO A 36 -3.14 -15.67 -5.66
C PRO A 36 -4.02 -14.43 -5.82
N SER A 37 -5.06 -14.55 -6.64
CA SER A 37 -6.01 -13.45 -6.86
C SER A 37 -7.33 -13.99 -7.40
N SER A 38 -8.45 -13.43 -6.93
CA SER A 38 -9.78 -13.62 -7.49
C SER A 38 -10.34 -12.29 -7.97
N LYS A 39 -11.32 -12.31 -8.88
CA LYS A 39 -12.05 -11.09 -9.24
C LYS A 39 -12.78 -10.56 -7.98
N VAL A 40 -12.71 -9.25 -7.75
CA VAL A 40 -13.51 -8.54 -6.72
C VAL A 40 -14.88 -8.22 -7.31
N SER A 41 -15.96 -8.39 -6.53
CA SER A 41 -17.30 -7.99 -6.95
C SER A 41 -17.40 -6.48 -7.19
N ASP A 42 -18.21 -6.06 -8.17
CA ASP A 42 -18.35 -4.65 -8.53
C ASP A 42 -18.75 -3.78 -7.32
N GLN A 43 -19.67 -4.28 -6.46
CA GLN A 43 -20.06 -3.60 -5.21
C GLN A 43 -18.88 -3.20 -4.29
N LEU A 44 -17.81 -4.00 -4.27
CA LEU A 44 -16.62 -3.72 -3.45
C LEU A 44 -15.58 -2.87 -4.20
N ALA A 45 -15.58 -2.93 -5.54
CA ALA A 45 -14.57 -2.31 -6.39
C ALA A 45 -14.92 -0.89 -6.87
N ASP A 46 -16.13 -0.42 -6.61
CA ASP A 46 -16.65 0.86 -7.11
C ASP A 46 -16.17 2.11 -6.33
N GLY A 47 -15.32 1.93 -5.32
CA GLY A 47 -14.84 3.02 -4.46
C GLY A 47 -13.92 2.52 -3.36
N SER A 48 -13.69 3.35 -2.34
CA SER A 48 -12.94 2.96 -1.15
C SER A 48 -13.83 2.73 0.06
N TRP A 49 -13.30 1.98 1.01
CA TRP A 49 -13.95 1.60 2.26
C TRP A 49 -13.13 2.16 3.40
N PHE A 50 -13.68 3.15 4.10
CA PHE A 50 -12.97 3.90 5.14
C PHE A 50 -13.57 3.63 6.54
N SER A 51 -12.70 3.37 7.51
CA SER A 51 -13.03 3.27 8.93
C SER A 51 -12.11 4.21 9.69
N GLY A 52 -12.65 5.07 10.54
CA GLY A 52 -11.84 5.99 11.34
C GLY A 52 -12.50 6.40 12.64
N THR A 53 -11.67 6.88 13.56
CA THR A 53 -12.10 7.37 14.86
C THR A 53 -11.21 8.51 15.33
N LEU A 54 -11.81 9.42 16.10
CA LEU A 54 -11.13 10.46 16.84
C LEU A 54 -11.55 10.28 18.30
N SER A 55 -10.59 10.23 19.20
CA SER A 55 -10.89 10.06 20.62
C SER A 55 -11.58 11.29 21.21
N ALA A 56 -12.41 11.06 22.22
CA ALA A 56 -13.10 12.12 22.96
C ALA A 56 -12.16 12.91 23.89
N ILE A 57 -10.95 12.42 24.16
CA ILE A 57 -9.97 13.09 25.02
C ILE A 57 -9.14 14.05 24.16
N SER A 58 -9.03 15.30 24.61
CA SER A 58 -8.17 16.32 23.97
C SER A 58 -7.18 16.89 24.97
N TYR A 59 -6.00 17.22 24.48
CA TYR A 59 -4.97 17.90 25.27
C TYR A 59 -5.01 19.40 25.05
N TRP A 60 -4.71 20.14 26.11
CA TRP A 60 -4.70 21.59 26.12
C TRP A 60 -3.41 22.06 26.77
N ASP A 61 -2.83 23.16 26.27
CA ASP A 61 -1.70 23.79 26.93
C ASP A 61 -2.14 24.59 28.18
N ARG A 62 -1.16 25.19 28.87
CA ARG A 62 -1.42 25.97 30.09
C ARG A 62 -2.14 27.28 29.82
N ASP A 63 -2.09 27.78 28.59
CA ASP A 63 -2.75 29.01 28.16
C ASP A 63 -4.18 28.73 27.65
N GLY A 64 -4.59 27.45 27.66
CA GLY A 64 -5.92 27.02 27.24
C GLY A 64 -6.08 26.86 25.73
N HIS A 65 -4.99 26.71 24.97
CA HIS A 65 -5.07 26.36 23.55
C HIS A 65 -5.21 24.86 23.35
N ASN A 66 -6.10 24.45 22.43
CA ASN A 66 -6.28 23.06 22.06
C ASN A 66 -5.07 22.56 21.29
N LEU A 67 -4.48 21.46 21.75
CA LEU A 67 -3.33 20.82 21.12
C LEU A 67 -3.74 19.68 20.19
N GLY A 68 -4.98 19.20 20.28
CA GLY A 68 -5.53 18.08 19.51
C GLY A 68 -5.95 16.90 20.40
N ASN A 69 -6.51 15.86 19.76
CA ASN A 69 -6.98 14.65 20.44
C ASN A 69 -5.80 13.75 20.85
N ASP A 70 -6.00 12.95 21.90
CA ASP A 70 -5.00 11.98 22.38
C ASP A 70 -4.76 10.84 21.38
N TYR A 71 -5.79 10.49 20.61
CA TYR A 71 -5.78 9.39 19.66
C TYR A 71 -6.62 9.69 18.43
N GLU A 72 -6.07 9.36 17.27
CA GLU A 72 -6.71 9.41 15.97
C GLU A 72 -6.34 8.15 15.21
N ALA A 73 -7.29 7.51 14.54
CA ALA A 73 -6.99 6.39 13.67
C ALA A 73 -7.87 6.40 12.42
N GLY A 74 -7.28 6.00 11.31
CA GLY A 74 -7.97 5.83 10.04
C GLY A 74 -7.43 4.62 9.31
N ARG A 75 -8.31 3.89 8.63
CA ARG A 75 -7.99 2.74 7.78
C ARG A 75 -8.83 2.81 6.53
N GLU A 76 -8.22 2.50 5.40
CA GLU A 76 -8.88 2.53 4.11
C GLU A 76 -8.49 1.31 3.29
N TYR A 77 -9.48 0.64 2.71
CA TYR A 77 -9.29 -0.32 1.63
C TYR A 77 -9.80 0.25 0.31
N LEU A 78 -9.00 0.12 -0.74
CA LEU A 78 -9.43 0.30 -2.11
C LEU A 78 -9.27 -1.03 -2.83
N PHE A 79 -10.38 -1.71 -3.08
CA PHE A 79 -10.39 -2.90 -3.92
C PHE A 79 -10.61 -2.51 -5.38
N TYR A 80 -9.98 -3.21 -6.31
CA TYR A 80 -10.18 -2.98 -7.74
C TYR A 80 -9.81 -4.22 -8.55
N ASN A 81 -10.28 -4.28 -9.80
CA ASN A 81 -9.92 -5.33 -10.73
C ASN A 81 -8.93 -4.80 -11.77
N GLN A 82 -7.86 -5.55 -12.01
CA GLN A 82 -6.89 -5.29 -13.07
C GLN A 82 -6.67 -6.60 -13.84
N ASP A 83 -6.91 -6.59 -15.15
CA ASP A 83 -6.79 -7.78 -16.01
C ASP A 83 -7.61 -9.00 -15.52
N GLY A 84 -8.81 -8.72 -14.97
CA GLY A 84 -9.69 -9.75 -14.39
C GLY A 84 -9.24 -10.30 -13.03
N LYS A 85 -8.15 -9.76 -12.46
CA LYS A 85 -7.59 -10.15 -11.16
C LYS A 85 -7.84 -9.06 -10.13
N GLY A 86 -8.24 -9.47 -8.92
CA GLY A 86 -8.44 -8.58 -7.79
C GLY A 86 -7.14 -8.03 -7.21
N ARG A 87 -7.17 -6.74 -6.93
CA ARG A 87 -6.12 -5.96 -6.32
C ARG A 87 -6.68 -5.17 -5.16
N ILE A 88 -5.80 -4.84 -4.23
CA ILE A 88 -6.14 -4.08 -3.04
C ILE A 88 -5.02 -3.10 -2.72
N LYS A 89 -5.40 -1.88 -2.33
CA LYS A 89 -4.54 -0.95 -1.63
C LYS A 89 -5.09 -0.74 -0.23
N PHE A 90 -4.19 -0.72 0.74
CA PHE A 90 -4.51 -0.49 2.14
C PHE A 90 -3.71 0.71 2.64
N TRP A 91 -4.42 1.64 3.29
CA TRP A 91 -3.81 2.73 4.02
C TRP A 91 -4.25 2.67 5.47
N GLN A 92 -3.33 2.97 6.37
CA GLN A 92 -3.64 3.19 7.77
C GLN A 92 -2.87 4.39 8.29
N TYR A 93 -3.56 5.17 9.12
CA TYR A 93 -3.01 6.24 9.93
C TYR A 93 -3.31 5.96 11.40
N LEU A 94 -2.30 6.20 12.25
CA LEU A 94 -2.43 6.19 13.69
C LEU A 94 -1.73 7.43 14.25
N GLY A 95 -2.51 8.37 14.77
CA GLY A 95 -2.05 9.55 15.48
C GLY A 95 -2.19 9.34 16.97
N MET A 96 -1.12 9.61 17.71
CA MET A 96 -1.10 9.60 19.16
C MET A 96 -0.50 10.89 19.67
N ARG A 97 -1.15 11.48 20.68
CA ARG A 97 -0.65 12.64 21.40
C ARG A 97 -0.57 12.32 22.89
N THR A 98 0.40 12.91 23.56
CA THR A 98 0.53 12.83 25.02
C THR A 98 0.51 14.22 25.65
N TYR A 99 0.31 14.26 26.97
CA TYR A 99 0.27 15.50 27.74
C TYR A 99 1.52 16.39 27.59
N SER A 100 2.69 15.81 27.30
CA SER A 100 3.93 16.56 27.06
C SER A 100 3.98 17.23 25.68
N SER A 101 2.86 17.25 24.94
CA SER A 101 2.77 17.68 23.54
C SER A 101 3.52 16.79 22.55
N CYS A 102 4.07 15.64 22.99
CA CYS A 102 4.67 14.67 22.09
C CYS A 102 3.60 14.07 21.18
N VAL A 103 3.84 14.13 19.87
CA VAL A 103 2.99 13.59 18.81
C VAL A 103 3.74 12.46 18.13
N THR A 104 3.09 11.33 17.95
CA THR A 104 3.57 10.23 17.11
C THR A 104 2.51 9.92 16.06
N GLU A 105 2.88 9.99 14.79
CA GLU A 105 2.04 9.63 13.67
C GLU A 105 2.65 8.43 12.95
N ILE A 106 1.85 7.40 12.70
CA ILE A 106 2.27 6.19 12.01
C ILE A 106 1.40 6.02 10.78
N TYR A 107 2.03 5.98 9.62
CA TYR A 107 1.39 5.72 8.35
C TYR A 107 1.84 4.35 7.84
N THR A 108 0.88 3.54 7.43
CA THR A 108 1.11 2.27 6.75
C THR A 108 0.47 2.34 5.38
N ARG A 109 1.18 1.87 4.36
CA ARG A 109 0.68 1.72 2.99
C ARG A 109 1.05 0.34 2.50
N MET A 110 0.08 -0.47 2.12
CA MET A 110 0.31 -1.79 1.54
C MET A 110 -0.43 -1.90 0.23
N GLU A 111 0.16 -2.56 -0.76
CA GLU A 111 -0.50 -2.91 -2.02
C GLU A 111 -0.28 -4.40 -2.30
N GLY A 112 -1.26 -5.03 -2.92
CA GLY A 112 -1.17 -6.45 -3.26
C GLY A 112 -2.40 -6.98 -3.96
N SER A 113 -2.52 -8.31 -3.98
CA SER A 113 -3.68 -8.99 -4.52
C SER A 113 -4.63 -9.42 -3.42
N VAL A 114 -5.86 -9.72 -3.82
CA VAL A 114 -6.89 -10.21 -2.91
C VAL A 114 -7.58 -11.42 -3.51
N VAL A 115 -7.95 -12.36 -2.65
CA VAL A 115 -8.79 -13.52 -2.96
C VAL A 115 -10.01 -13.45 -2.06
N PHE A 116 -11.20 -13.54 -2.66
CA PHE A 116 -12.48 -13.64 -1.98
C PHE A 116 -13.03 -15.06 -2.16
N GLU A 117 -13.31 -15.76 -1.06
CA GLU A 117 -13.78 -17.14 -1.02
C GLU A 117 -14.90 -17.28 0.01
N GLY A 118 -16.16 -17.19 -0.45
CA GLY A 118 -17.31 -17.17 0.44
C GLY A 118 -17.28 -15.93 1.34
N ASP A 119 -17.31 -16.16 2.65
CA ASP A 119 -17.26 -15.13 3.69
C ASP A 119 -15.83 -14.73 4.10
N LYS A 120 -14.80 -15.25 3.42
CA LYS A 120 -13.42 -14.89 3.67
C LYS A 120 -12.85 -14.03 2.55
N PHE A 121 -11.95 -13.14 2.91
CA PHE A 121 -10.98 -12.59 1.97
C PHE A 121 -9.57 -12.71 2.53
N THR A 122 -8.61 -12.98 1.64
CA THR A 122 -7.19 -13.01 1.96
C THR A 122 -6.48 -11.91 1.20
N PHE A 123 -5.81 -11.02 1.92
CA PHE A 123 -4.91 -10.01 1.37
C PHE A 123 -3.51 -10.62 1.24
N TYR A 124 -2.92 -10.56 0.05
CA TYR A 124 -1.55 -10.96 -0.22
C TYR A 124 -0.72 -9.71 -0.54
N PRO A 125 -0.07 -9.07 0.44
CA PRO A 125 0.72 -7.89 0.21
C PRO A 125 1.95 -8.24 -0.64
N VAL A 126 2.26 -7.41 -1.63
CA VAL A 126 3.47 -7.59 -2.48
C VAL A 126 4.47 -6.46 -2.31
N LYS A 127 4.02 -5.32 -1.79
CA LYS A 127 4.86 -4.18 -1.42
C LYS A 127 4.15 -3.29 -0.42
N GLY A 128 4.93 -2.48 0.27
CA GLY A 128 4.40 -1.47 1.16
C GLY A 128 5.46 -0.59 1.77
N SER A 129 5.04 0.35 2.60
CA SER A 129 5.90 1.20 3.40
C SER A 129 5.27 1.59 4.72
N PHE A 130 6.15 1.87 5.67
CA PHE A 130 5.81 2.39 6.98
C PHE A 130 6.55 3.71 7.18
N LYS A 131 5.83 4.74 7.62
CA LYS A 131 6.39 6.03 7.97
C LYS A 131 5.97 6.41 9.38
N THR A 132 6.94 6.74 10.23
CA THR A 132 6.68 7.27 11.57
C THR A 132 7.21 8.69 11.67
N ILE A 133 6.36 9.60 12.14
CA ILE A 133 6.72 10.99 12.47
C ILE A 133 6.64 11.12 13.99
N LYS A 134 7.69 11.67 14.61
CA LYS A 134 7.71 12.06 16.02
C LYS A 134 8.00 13.54 16.14
N ASP A 135 7.13 14.25 16.84
CA ASP A 135 7.31 15.67 17.16
C ASP A 135 7.19 15.91 18.66
N LYS A 136 8.04 16.80 19.20
CA LYS A 136 8.11 17.19 20.62
C LYS A 136 8.21 16.01 21.61
N CYS A 137 8.84 14.90 21.22
CA CYS A 137 9.00 13.71 22.05
C CYS A 137 10.36 13.72 22.76
N SER A 138 10.37 13.34 24.04
CA SER A 138 11.60 13.26 24.86
C SER A 138 12.59 12.21 24.34
N SER A 139 12.09 11.17 23.66
CA SER A 139 12.89 10.15 22.99
C SER A 139 13.54 10.64 21.68
N GLY A 140 13.27 11.88 21.27
CA GLY A 140 13.73 12.47 20.01
C GLY A 140 12.61 12.73 19.01
N ASN A 141 12.88 13.65 18.09
CA ASN A 141 12.01 14.06 17.01
C ASN A 141 12.56 13.58 15.67
N GLY A 142 11.69 13.45 14.68
CA GLY A 142 12.10 13.19 13.31
C GLY A 142 11.12 12.35 12.52
N VAL A 143 11.53 12.01 11.30
CA VAL A 143 10.79 11.16 10.39
C VAL A 143 11.64 9.92 10.11
N SER A 144 11.03 8.75 10.25
CA SER A 144 11.60 7.49 9.81
C SER A 144 10.68 6.84 8.79
N GLU A 145 11.27 6.21 7.79
CA GLU A 145 10.55 5.49 6.76
C GLU A 145 11.30 4.20 6.44
N ARG A 146 10.53 3.12 6.25
CA ARG A 146 11.06 1.82 5.80
C ARG A 146 10.08 1.18 4.83
N LYS A 147 10.60 0.33 3.96
CA LYS A 147 9.77 -0.54 3.13
C LYS A 147 9.24 -1.71 3.97
N ALA A 148 8.13 -2.28 3.53
CA ALA A 148 7.66 -3.55 4.04
C ALA A 148 8.55 -4.69 3.52
N GLU A 149 9.01 -5.55 4.41
CA GLU A 149 9.93 -6.65 4.11
C GLU A 149 9.62 -7.87 5.01
N GLY A 150 9.97 -9.08 4.56
CA GLY A 150 9.82 -10.30 5.35
C GLY A 150 8.37 -10.51 5.82
N ASP A 151 8.18 -10.57 7.14
CA ASP A 151 6.89 -10.84 7.77
C ASP A 151 5.83 -9.75 7.51
N ASP A 152 6.23 -8.54 7.14
CA ASP A 152 5.28 -7.47 6.77
C ASP A 152 4.46 -7.82 5.50
N LEU A 153 4.94 -8.77 4.69
CA LEU A 153 4.33 -9.19 3.42
C LEU A 153 3.65 -10.56 3.52
N LEU A 154 3.44 -11.07 4.75
CA LEU A 154 2.67 -12.29 4.93
C LEU A 154 1.20 -12.06 4.58
N PRO A 155 0.49 -13.09 4.06
CA PRO A 155 -0.92 -12.97 3.79
C PRO A 155 -1.74 -12.80 5.06
N ASP A 156 -2.72 -11.90 5.03
CA ASP A 156 -3.70 -11.69 6.10
C ASP A 156 -5.07 -12.20 5.67
N VAL A 157 -5.71 -13.00 6.53
CA VAL A 157 -7.05 -13.55 6.28
C VAL A 157 -8.06 -12.90 7.20
N TYR A 158 -9.18 -12.47 6.62
CA TYR A 158 -10.30 -11.91 7.35
C TYR A 158 -11.59 -12.59 6.92
N ARG A 159 -12.54 -12.67 7.85
CA ARG A 159 -13.95 -12.83 7.48
C ARG A 159 -14.55 -11.47 7.18
N TRP A 160 -15.57 -11.44 6.34
CA TRP A 160 -16.21 -10.21 5.94
C TRP A 160 -17.67 -10.40 5.56
N GLU A 161 -18.41 -9.30 5.63
CA GLU A 161 -19.72 -9.17 5.00
C GLU A 161 -20.08 -7.70 4.78
N ILE A 162 -21.08 -7.45 3.94
CA ILE A 162 -21.69 -6.13 3.80
C ILE A 162 -23.05 -6.17 4.51
N ARG A 163 -23.25 -5.29 5.48
CA ARG A 163 -24.55 -5.08 6.14
C ARG A 163 -25.13 -3.74 5.72
N ARG A 164 -26.44 -3.69 5.49
CA ARG A 164 -27.14 -2.42 5.28
C ARG A 164 -27.70 -1.90 6.60
N VAL A 165 -27.26 -0.73 7.04
CA VAL A 165 -27.68 -0.07 8.28
C VAL A 165 -28.09 1.35 7.95
N ASP A 166 -29.30 1.76 8.35
CA ASP A 166 -29.84 3.10 8.10
C ASP A 166 -29.78 3.55 6.61
N GLY A 167 -29.88 2.58 5.69
CA GLY A 167 -29.83 2.82 4.24
C GLY A 167 -28.42 2.82 3.63
N GLU A 168 -27.37 2.75 4.45
CA GLU A 168 -25.97 2.72 4.04
C GLU A 168 -25.42 1.28 4.02
N ASP A 169 -24.65 0.95 3.00
CA ASP A 169 -23.88 -0.30 2.98
C ASP A 169 -22.58 -0.11 3.76
N LEU A 170 -22.35 -1.00 4.72
CA LEU A 170 -21.20 -1.01 5.61
C LEU A 170 -20.46 -2.32 5.42
N PHE A 171 -19.15 -2.24 5.17
CA PHE A 171 -18.27 -3.40 5.06
C PHE A 171 -17.72 -3.74 6.42
N TYR A 172 -18.03 -4.92 6.93
CA TYR A 172 -17.56 -5.42 8.21
C TYR A 172 -16.41 -6.39 7.97
N THR A 173 -15.38 -6.32 8.81
CA THR A 173 -14.33 -7.35 8.86
C THR A 173 -14.25 -7.96 10.24
N PHE A 174 -13.95 -9.25 10.29
CA PHE A 174 -13.82 -10.05 11.51
C PHE A 174 -12.53 -10.86 11.45
N SER A 175 -12.07 -11.35 12.60
CA SER A 175 -10.96 -12.29 12.63
C SER A 175 -11.34 -13.59 11.92
N GLU A 176 -10.34 -14.34 11.45
CA GLU A 176 -10.60 -15.59 10.73
C GLU A 176 -11.34 -16.63 11.60
N ASP A 177 -11.12 -16.61 12.91
CA ASP A 177 -11.73 -17.51 13.89
C ASP A 177 -13.13 -17.09 14.35
N ASP A 178 -13.58 -15.86 14.06
CA ASP A 178 -14.95 -15.41 14.35
C ASP A 178 -15.93 -15.91 13.29
N VAL A 179 -16.21 -17.22 13.31
CA VAL A 179 -17.11 -17.89 12.36
C VAL A 179 -18.54 -17.36 12.41
N ASN A 180 -18.94 -16.74 13.52
CA ASN A 180 -20.32 -16.29 13.74
C ASN A 180 -20.51 -14.78 13.48
N HIS A 181 -19.44 -14.05 13.15
CA HIS A 181 -19.46 -12.60 12.91
C HIS A 181 -19.99 -11.79 14.12
N GLU A 182 -19.56 -12.18 15.33
CA GLU A 182 -19.97 -11.59 16.59
C GLU A 182 -19.18 -10.31 16.92
N ASP A 183 -17.87 -10.30 16.66
CA ASP A 183 -16.93 -9.28 17.12
C ASP A 183 -16.21 -8.62 15.95
N ALA A 184 -16.86 -7.63 15.34
CA ALA A 184 -16.28 -6.88 14.22
C ALA A 184 -14.96 -6.20 14.63
N LEU A 185 -13.90 -6.46 13.87
CA LEU A 185 -12.61 -5.80 14.02
C LEU A 185 -12.73 -4.34 13.56
N PHE A 186 -13.32 -4.14 12.38
CA PHE A 186 -13.53 -2.82 11.78
C PHE A 186 -14.83 -2.80 10.99
N VAL A 187 -15.44 -1.61 10.95
CA VAL A 187 -16.64 -1.32 10.17
C VAL A 187 -16.33 -0.14 9.26
N TYR A 188 -16.33 -0.39 7.97
CA TYR A 188 -15.96 0.58 6.96
C TYR A 188 -17.19 1.13 6.28
N ARG A 189 -17.18 2.44 6.05
CA ARG A 189 -18.15 3.16 5.23
C ARG A 189 -17.61 3.31 3.82
N PHE A 190 -18.50 3.21 2.85
CA PHE A 190 -18.16 3.44 1.46
C PHE A 190 -17.90 4.93 1.18
N THR A 191 -16.85 5.22 0.43
CA THR A 191 -16.43 6.57 0.00
C THR A 191 -16.11 6.56 -1.49
N GLN A 192 -16.69 7.48 -2.25
CA GLN A 192 -16.45 7.69 -3.69
C GLN A 192 -15.50 8.86 -3.95
#